data_AF-A0A959CFZ5-F1
#
_entry.id   AF-A0A959CFZ5-F1
#
_cell.length_a   1.000
_cell.length_b   1.000
_cell.length_c   1.000
_cell.angle_alpha   90.00
_cell.angle_beta   90.00
_cell.angle_gamma   90.00
#
_symmetry.space_group_name_H-M   'P 1'
#
loop_
_entity.id
_entity.type
_entity.pdbx_description
1 polymer ?
#
loop_
_entity_poly.entity_id
_entity_poly.type
_entity_poly.pdbx_seq_one_letter_code
_entity_poly.pdbx_strand_id
1 'polypeptide(L)'
;PSCFNSGVAQRDVWFMFTCPDTLFDFRITLTGVGNSIQNPEFAVYRGDCMFDGLAELLCAKADVGENSLYLDVIGLTPGLPYFIRVSDYSLTATPNSGEFMLCVDKIPPSSTVDQGGSSLCEGVLYDSGGADGDYGPDEDHTFVICPNSPAACITFTLEYYHIENGGFGDALSFYDGNNANGTPITTINGFNFNDPDGGGGVCFQVQATSGCLTVNFQSDGTNEFEGWKGYWECSSTPCPPQEQMTVNTGIQPVDIVNAVATPATVVTITDINCADGAYGTFSFPTDNNALGLDKGLILTSGDAQLSIGPNIAGFTGFNAGFEGDDDLDYLSQQQGNGQPSFDACVVELDVFVATNELSFEYVFGSDEYPEFVNSNFNDIFAFLVSGPGITGDPGLGGAQNIAVLPNSNTFVQINSVNNLVNWPYYRNNQGVQTLSDVIEYDGLTSDSFGIKKSLTARTSVIPCNTYHLKLAISDRGDGNYDSGVFVSKIQGGTPDLAVQFASGIKYFIEDCSGNQDQLVISLSQPVDEATSFIVSIGGTATLGTDYTLSIPDVITFQ
;
A
#
# COMPACT_ATOMS: atom_id res chain seq x y z
N PRO A 1 32.66 -9.36 20.03
CA PRO A 1 32.58 -8.01 19.42
C PRO A 1 32.46 -6.93 20.46
N SER A 2 32.85 -5.69 20.15
CA SER A 2 32.83 -4.62 21.15
C SER A 2 31.40 -4.27 21.60
N CYS A 3 30.40 -4.46 20.74
CA CYS A 3 29.00 -4.13 21.04
C CYS A 3 28.16 -5.34 21.48
N PHE A 4 28.68 -6.58 21.38
CA PHE A 4 27.90 -7.77 21.75
C PHE A 4 27.67 -7.83 23.25
N ASN A 5 26.46 -8.24 23.64
CA ASN A 5 26.06 -8.28 25.05
C ASN A 5 26.79 -9.39 25.82
N SER A 6 27.14 -10.49 25.14
CA SER A 6 27.97 -11.55 25.70
C SER A 6 29.36 -11.50 25.05
N GLY A 7 30.39 -11.13 25.81
CA GLY A 7 31.76 -10.98 25.29
C GLY A 7 32.45 -12.28 24.86
N VAL A 8 31.73 -13.41 24.75
CA VAL A 8 32.29 -14.74 24.46
C VAL A 8 31.56 -15.35 23.26
N ALA A 9 32.33 -15.79 22.26
CA ALA A 9 31.80 -16.51 21.11
C ALA A 9 31.19 -17.85 21.48
N GLN A 10 29.87 -17.98 21.33
CA GLN A 10 29.16 -19.23 21.50
C GLN A 10 28.03 -19.29 20.47
N ARG A 11 28.01 -20.36 19.66
CA ARG A 11 26.92 -20.68 18.71
C ARG A 11 26.74 -19.62 17.60
N ASP A 12 27.84 -19.01 17.17
CA ASP A 12 27.84 -18.03 16.07
C ASP A 12 27.72 -18.68 14.69
N VAL A 13 27.09 -17.97 13.76
CA VAL A 13 27.08 -18.30 12.33
C VAL A 13 27.88 -17.25 11.56
N TRP A 14 28.68 -17.69 10.59
CA TRP A 14 29.57 -16.82 9.82
C TRP A 14 29.24 -16.84 8.33
N PHE A 15 29.25 -15.66 7.72
CA PHE A 15 29.05 -15.42 6.29
C PHE A 15 30.24 -14.65 5.74
N MET A 16 30.42 -14.69 4.42
CA MET A 16 31.50 -13.97 3.74
C MET A 16 30.95 -13.35 2.46
N PHE A 17 31.34 -12.11 2.18
CA PHE A 17 31.14 -11.48 0.88
C PHE A 17 32.44 -10.82 0.41
N THR A 18 32.57 -10.61 -0.90
CA THR A 18 33.72 -9.89 -1.48
C THR A 18 33.25 -8.53 -1.95
N CYS A 19 33.95 -7.48 -1.53
CA CYS A 19 33.64 -6.12 -1.98
C CYS A 19 33.91 -6.01 -3.50
N PRO A 20 32.92 -5.67 -4.33
CA PRO A 20 33.08 -5.46 -5.77
C PRO A 20 33.90 -4.19 -6.07
N ASP A 21 34.33 -4.06 -7.33
CA ASP A 21 35.23 -2.98 -7.76
C ASP A 21 34.57 -1.60 -7.90
N THR A 22 33.24 -1.54 -7.86
CA THR A 22 32.46 -0.33 -8.18
C THR A 22 31.54 0.14 -7.05
N LEU A 23 31.47 -0.58 -5.93
CA LEU A 23 30.60 -0.29 -4.79
C LEU A 23 31.35 -0.58 -3.50
N PHE A 24 31.42 0.41 -2.62
CA PHE A 24 32.26 0.38 -1.41
C PHE A 24 31.43 0.47 -0.13
N ASP A 25 30.15 0.81 -0.26
CA ASP A 25 29.23 1.07 0.85
C ASP A 25 28.05 0.10 0.75
N PHE A 26 27.75 -0.58 1.84
CA PHE A 26 26.77 -1.66 1.89
C PHE A 26 25.87 -1.50 3.11
N ARG A 27 24.57 -1.73 2.92
CA ARG A 27 23.67 -2.00 4.03
C ARG A 27 23.62 -3.50 4.24
N ILE A 28 24.03 -3.92 5.43
CA ILE A 28 23.88 -5.31 5.86
C ILE A 28 22.64 -5.36 6.74
N THR A 29 21.59 -6.03 6.28
CA THR A 29 20.34 -6.16 7.03
C THR A 29 20.21 -7.59 7.51
N LEU A 30 19.95 -7.77 8.81
CA LEU A 30 19.60 -9.04 9.41
C LEU A 30 18.16 -8.96 9.89
N THR A 31 17.27 -9.70 9.25
CA THR A 31 15.85 -9.74 9.60
C THR A 31 15.46 -11.16 9.97
N GLY A 32 14.95 -11.35 11.17
CA GLY A 32 14.38 -12.62 11.61
C GLY A 32 13.21 -13.03 10.72
N VAL A 33 13.20 -14.26 10.24
CA VAL A 33 12.14 -14.80 9.37
C VAL A 33 11.56 -16.07 10.01
N GLY A 34 10.35 -16.47 9.62
CA GLY A 34 9.75 -17.72 10.10
C GLY A 34 9.68 -17.81 11.64
N ASN A 35 10.24 -18.90 12.19
CA ASN A 35 10.53 -19.02 13.64
C ASN A 35 11.75 -18.14 13.97
N SER A 36 11.53 -16.83 13.96
CA SER A 36 12.59 -15.83 13.90
C SER A 36 13.53 -15.81 15.10
N ILE A 37 14.80 -15.49 14.84
CA ILE A 37 15.73 -15.11 15.89
C ILE A 37 15.24 -13.84 16.57
N GLN A 38 15.34 -13.77 17.90
CA GLN A 38 15.02 -12.56 18.68
C GLN A 38 16.31 -11.89 19.13
N ASN A 39 16.32 -10.58 19.39
CA ASN A 39 17.51 -9.86 19.85
C ASN A 39 18.81 -10.15 19.06
N PRO A 40 18.77 -10.28 17.71
CA PRO A 40 19.97 -10.61 16.96
C PRO A 40 21.10 -9.61 17.21
N GLU A 41 22.34 -10.10 17.20
CA GLU A 41 23.53 -9.24 17.20
C GLU A 41 24.50 -9.75 16.14
N PHE A 42 25.04 -8.84 15.31
CA PHE A 42 26.01 -9.20 14.29
C PHE A 42 27.20 -8.23 14.18
N ALA A 43 28.33 -8.75 13.74
CA ALA A 43 29.59 -8.01 13.60
C ALA A 43 30.25 -8.31 12.25
N VAL A 44 30.89 -7.30 11.67
CA VAL A 44 31.58 -7.37 10.38
C VAL A 44 33.08 -7.29 10.60
N TYR A 45 33.84 -8.11 9.89
CA TYR A 45 35.28 -8.25 10.05
C TYR A 45 35.98 -8.18 8.70
N ARG A 46 37.25 -7.81 8.74
CA ARG A 46 38.21 -7.96 7.63
C ARG A 46 39.42 -8.76 8.09
N GLY A 47 40.12 -9.37 7.15
CA GLY A 47 41.37 -10.10 7.43
C GLY A 47 41.37 -11.48 6.78
N ASP A 48 42.05 -12.43 7.41
CA ASP A 48 42.11 -13.80 6.93
C ASP A 48 41.60 -14.80 7.98
N CYS A 49 41.30 -16.02 7.55
CA CYS A 49 40.80 -17.08 8.42
C CYS A 49 41.92 -17.78 9.22
N MET A 50 43.10 -17.16 9.36
CA MET A 50 44.14 -17.70 10.24
C MET A 50 43.76 -17.47 11.71
N PHE A 51 44.45 -18.20 12.59
CA PHE A 51 44.29 -17.98 14.03
C PHE A 51 44.58 -16.51 14.38
N ASP A 52 43.61 -15.84 15.01
CA ASP A 52 43.61 -14.40 15.31
C ASP A 52 43.80 -13.47 14.08
N GLY A 53 43.43 -13.94 12.88
CA GLY A 53 43.61 -13.22 11.61
C GLY A 53 42.49 -12.23 11.25
N LEU A 54 41.38 -12.21 11.98
CA LEU A 54 40.23 -11.33 11.73
C LEU A 54 40.23 -10.12 12.66
N ALA A 55 40.12 -8.93 12.06
CA ALA A 55 39.91 -7.67 12.75
C ALA A 55 38.47 -7.20 12.59
N GLU A 56 37.80 -6.91 13.70
CA GLU A 56 36.46 -6.32 13.69
C GLU A 56 36.48 -4.93 13.07
N LEU A 57 35.49 -4.66 12.21
CA LEU A 57 35.23 -3.35 11.62
C LEU A 57 34.15 -2.61 12.40
N LEU A 58 32.96 -3.20 12.43
CA LEU A 58 31.75 -2.63 13.01
C LEU A 58 30.87 -3.76 13.54
N CYS A 59 29.95 -3.44 14.44
CA CYS A 59 28.95 -4.39 14.90
C CYS A 59 27.69 -3.66 15.36
N ALA A 60 26.56 -4.37 15.35
CA ALA A 60 25.26 -3.88 15.79
C ALA A 60 24.50 -4.97 16.55
N LYS A 61 23.52 -4.53 17.35
CA LYS A 61 22.61 -5.41 18.08
C LYS A 61 21.20 -4.82 18.05
N ALA A 62 20.20 -5.68 17.99
CA ALA A 62 18.81 -5.30 18.14
C ALA A 62 18.48 -5.03 19.62
N ASP A 63 17.47 -4.18 19.85
CA ASP A 63 16.89 -4.01 21.17
C ASP A 63 16.11 -5.26 21.62
N VAL A 64 15.79 -5.33 22.91
CA VAL A 64 15.13 -6.51 23.47
C VAL A 64 13.70 -6.64 22.95
N GLY A 65 13.40 -7.74 22.28
CA GLY A 65 12.08 -8.04 21.69
C GLY A 65 12.00 -7.77 20.18
N GLU A 66 13.04 -7.16 19.60
CA GLU A 66 13.14 -6.93 18.17
C GLU A 66 13.76 -8.14 17.46
N ASN A 67 13.34 -8.39 16.22
CA ASN A 67 13.88 -9.48 15.41
C ASN A 67 14.66 -9.00 14.18
N SER A 68 14.84 -7.69 14.01
CA SER A 68 15.58 -7.12 12.89
C SER A 68 16.60 -6.09 13.36
N LEU A 69 17.70 -5.98 12.60
CA LEU A 69 18.59 -4.83 12.65
C LEU A 69 19.31 -4.67 11.32
N TYR A 70 19.86 -3.49 11.08
CA TYR A 70 20.78 -3.27 9.97
C TYR A 70 22.06 -2.60 10.47
N LEU A 71 23.10 -2.68 9.64
CA LEU A 71 24.37 -2.01 9.84
C LEU A 71 24.89 -1.54 8.48
N ASP A 72 25.06 -0.23 8.36
CA ASP A 72 25.71 0.35 7.20
C ASP A 72 27.23 0.29 7.38
N VAL A 73 27.91 -0.32 6.40
CA VAL A 73 29.37 -0.48 6.38
C VAL A 73 29.90 0.28 5.18
N ILE A 74 30.63 1.35 5.47
CA ILE A 74 31.07 2.36 4.49
C ILE A 74 32.58 2.21 4.25
N GLY A 75 33.02 2.44 3.01
CA GLY A 75 34.43 2.56 2.65
C GLY A 75 35.18 1.23 2.62
N LEU A 76 34.53 0.15 2.21
CA LEU A 76 35.17 -1.14 2.03
C LEU A 76 36.17 -1.11 0.87
N THR A 77 37.32 -1.76 1.07
CA THR A 77 38.35 -1.93 0.04
C THR A 77 37.91 -2.99 -0.97
N PRO A 78 37.88 -2.66 -2.27
CA PRO A 78 37.55 -3.59 -3.35
C PRO A 78 38.44 -4.83 -3.43
N GLY A 79 37.84 -5.92 -3.90
CA GLY A 79 38.51 -7.21 -4.11
C GLY A 79 38.91 -7.92 -2.82
N LEU A 80 38.62 -7.36 -1.65
CA LEU A 80 38.88 -8.00 -0.36
C LEU A 80 37.64 -8.72 0.17
N PRO A 81 37.84 -9.87 0.85
CA PRO A 81 36.76 -10.55 1.57
C PRO A 81 36.46 -9.86 2.90
N TYR A 82 35.17 -9.82 3.23
CA TYR A 82 34.63 -9.37 4.51
C TYR A 82 33.77 -10.48 5.10
N PHE A 83 33.80 -10.60 6.42
CA PHE A 83 33.13 -11.67 7.15
C PHE A 83 32.07 -11.09 8.07
N ILE A 84 30.89 -11.69 8.09
CA ILE A 84 29.78 -11.29 8.96
C ILE A 84 29.58 -12.42 9.96
N ARG A 85 29.56 -12.08 11.24
CA ARG A 85 29.31 -13.00 12.35
C ARG A 85 27.99 -12.65 13.00
N VAL A 86 27.08 -13.60 13.10
CA VAL A 86 25.79 -13.47 13.79
C VAL A 86 25.83 -14.30 15.08
N SER A 87 25.31 -13.76 16.18
CA SER A 87 25.29 -14.37 17.52
C SER A 87 23.86 -14.51 18.07
N ASP A 88 23.67 -15.51 18.94
CA ASP A 88 22.39 -16.01 19.44
C ASP A 88 22.02 -15.45 20.83
N TYR A 89 22.14 -14.13 21.01
CA TYR A 89 22.04 -13.51 22.34
C TYR A 89 20.66 -13.70 23.03
N SER A 90 20.66 -14.00 24.33
CA SER A 90 19.49 -13.90 25.20
C SER A 90 19.83 -13.43 26.62
N LEU A 91 18.89 -12.74 27.27
CA LEU A 91 19.02 -12.25 28.65
C LEU A 91 19.14 -13.38 29.69
N THR A 92 18.56 -14.54 29.39
CA THR A 92 18.49 -15.71 30.29
C THR A 92 19.60 -16.72 30.05
N ALA A 93 20.52 -16.45 29.12
CA ALA A 93 21.55 -17.39 28.66
C ALA A 93 21.00 -18.72 28.11
N THR A 94 19.71 -18.75 27.75
CA THR A 94 19.09 -19.85 27.00
C THR A 94 19.39 -19.65 25.51
N PRO A 95 19.71 -20.71 24.74
CA PRO A 95 19.99 -20.55 23.30
C PRO A 95 18.84 -19.84 22.60
N ASN A 96 19.17 -18.78 21.85
CA ASN A 96 18.22 -18.04 21.06
C ASN A 96 18.32 -18.46 19.60
N SER A 97 17.64 -19.53 19.26
CA SER A 97 17.65 -20.08 17.91
C SER A 97 16.46 -19.55 17.13
N GLY A 98 16.72 -19.10 15.91
CA GLY A 98 15.66 -18.81 14.96
C GLY A 98 16.21 -18.49 13.59
N GLU A 99 15.33 -18.46 12.61
CA GLU A 99 15.70 -18.18 11.23
C GLU A 99 15.89 -16.67 11.04
N PHE A 100 16.82 -16.31 10.17
CA PHE A 100 17.05 -14.93 9.76
C PHE A 100 17.51 -14.88 8.30
N MET A 101 17.10 -13.84 7.61
CA MET A 101 17.65 -13.43 6.33
C MET A 101 18.78 -12.43 6.58
N LEU A 102 19.88 -12.58 5.86
CA LEU A 102 21.01 -11.65 5.85
C LEU A 102 21.19 -11.10 4.43
N CYS A 103 20.83 -9.83 4.21
CA CYS A 103 21.01 -9.14 2.94
C CYS A 103 22.27 -8.26 2.97
N VAL A 104 22.99 -8.19 1.86
CA VAL A 104 24.12 -7.29 1.65
C VAL A 104 23.83 -6.49 0.39
N ASP A 105 23.14 -5.37 0.57
CA ASP A 105 22.64 -4.56 -0.53
C ASP A 105 23.49 -3.29 -0.71
N LYS A 106 23.46 -2.74 -1.94
CA LYS A 106 23.90 -1.36 -2.13
C LYS A 106 23.00 -0.47 -1.27
N ILE A 107 23.58 0.52 -0.61
CA ILE A 107 22.79 1.61 -0.03
C ILE A 107 22.30 2.42 -1.24
N PRO A 108 20.99 2.49 -1.57
CA PRO A 108 20.53 3.46 -2.54
C PRO A 108 21.05 4.82 -2.08
N PRO A 109 21.71 5.58 -2.97
CA PRO A 109 22.25 6.87 -2.58
C PRO A 109 21.10 7.71 -2.01
N SER A 110 21.17 8.00 -0.71
CA SER A 110 20.22 8.86 -0.05
C SER A 110 20.71 10.29 -0.16
N SER A 111 19.83 11.17 -0.57
CA SER A 111 20.07 12.60 -0.60
C SER A 111 18.97 13.33 0.14
N THR A 112 19.31 14.50 0.63
CA THR A 112 18.37 15.50 1.13
C THR A 112 18.20 16.56 0.05
N VAL A 113 17.03 17.19 -0.01
CA VAL A 113 16.67 18.14 -1.08
C VAL A 113 17.62 19.34 -1.20
N ASP A 114 18.33 19.68 -0.12
CA ASP A 114 19.34 20.76 -0.04
C ASP A 114 20.69 20.41 -0.72
N GLN A 115 20.88 19.17 -1.18
CA GLN A 115 22.12 18.71 -1.82
C GLN A 115 22.23 19.07 -3.32
N GLY A 116 21.24 19.74 -3.90
CA GLY A 116 21.30 20.34 -5.23
C GLY A 116 20.99 19.40 -6.41
N GLY A 117 21.29 18.11 -6.33
CA GLY A 117 20.91 17.15 -7.36
C GLY A 117 21.72 15.86 -7.42
N SER A 118 21.34 14.97 -8.35
CA SER A 118 21.99 13.70 -8.61
C SER A 118 22.07 13.39 -10.10
N SER A 119 23.17 12.74 -10.50
CA SER A 119 23.34 12.17 -11.84
C SER A 119 23.12 10.66 -11.90
N LEU A 120 22.61 10.08 -10.82
CA LEU A 120 22.32 8.65 -10.70
C LEU A 120 20.89 8.37 -11.16
N CYS A 121 20.67 7.18 -11.69
CA CYS A 121 19.38 6.82 -12.28
C CYS A 121 18.39 6.22 -11.26
N GLU A 122 18.79 6.18 -10.00
CA GLU A 122 18.00 5.72 -8.88
C GLU A 122 18.56 6.34 -7.60
N GLY A 123 17.70 6.47 -6.60
CA GLY A 123 18.08 6.93 -5.27
C GLY A 123 16.86 7.27 -4.42
N VAL A 124 17.13 7.63 -3.17
CA VAL A 124 16.13 8.08 -2.20
C VAL A 124 16.36 9.55 -1.94
N LEU A 125 15.28 10.33 -1.93
CA LEU A 125 15.30 11.75 -1.64
C LEU A 125 14.42 12.02 -0.42
N TYR A 126 15.00 12.66 0.57
CA TYR A 126 14.33 13.19 1.75
C TYR A 126 14.21 14.71 1.63
N ASP A 127 13.35 15.29 2.46
CA ASP A 127 13.44 16.70 2.83
C ASP A 127 14.82 17.04 3.49
N SER A 128 14.96 18.28 3.95
CA SER A 128 16.21 18.79 4.54
C SER A 128 16.56 18.19 5.90
N GLY A 129 15.56 17.69 6.65
CA GLY A 129 15.71 17.00 7.93
C GLY A 129 16.25 15.57 7.81
N GLY A 130 16.19 14.99 6.60
CA GLY A 130 16.66 13.64 6.33
C GLY A 130 15.67 12.57 6.76
N ALA A 131 16.17 11.39 7.16
CA ALA A 131 15.30 10.24 7.42
C ALA A 131 14.55 10.29 8.76
N ASP A 132 15.07 11.04 9.73
CA ASP A 132 14.63 10.99 11.14
C ASP A 132 14.30 12.37 11.71
N GLY A 133 14.42 13.44 10.93
CA GLY A 133 14.27 14.82 11.39
C GLY A 133 13.23 15.58 10.58
N ASP A 134 12.61 16.56 11.22
CA ASP A 134 11.72 17.51 10.56
C ASP A 134 12.53 18.42 9.62
N TYR A 135 11.88 18.92 8.56
CA TYR A 135 12.49 19.93 7.69
C TYR A 135 12.69 21.26 8.40
N GLY A 136 13.56 22.12 7.86
CA GLY A 136 13.82 23.45 8.44
C GLY A 136 12.83 24.53 8.01
N PRO A 137 12.72 25.65 8.75
CA PRO A 137 11.97 26.83 8.34
C PRO A 137 12.68 27.67 7.27
N ASP A 138 11.90 28.47 6.54
CA ASP A 138 12.35 29.46 5.56
C ASP A 138 13.25 28.87 4.45
N GLU A 139 12.95 27.64 4.00
CA GLU A 139 13.73 26.92 3.00
C GLU A 139 13.28 27.21 1.56
N ASP A 140 14.24 27.16 0.63
CA ASP A 140 13.98 27.13 -0.81
C ASP A 140 15.08 26.27 -1.45
N HIS A 141 14.85 24.97 -1.47
CA HIS A 141 15.81 23.97 -1.93
C HIS A 141 15.38 23.36 -3.25
N THR A 142 16.31 23.25 -4.18
CA THR A 142 16.08 22.62 -5.49
C THR A 142 17.02 21.44 -5.66
N PHE A 143 16.46 20.26 -5.92
CA PHE A 143 17.19 19.04 -6.23
C PHE A 143 16.92 18.60 -7.67
N VAL A 144 17.98 18.50 -8.48
CA VAL A 144 17.88 18.14 -9.89
C VAL A 144 18.35 16.70 -10.14
N ILE A 145 17.45 15.83 -10.60
CA ILE A 145 17.76 14.47 -11.05
C ILE A 145 18.01 14.53 -12.56
N CYS A 146 19.29 14.44 -12.97
CA CYS A 146 19.72 14.45 -14.38
C CYS A 146 20.72 13.31 -14.63
N PRO A 147 20.23 12.10 -14.95
CA PRO A 147 21.07 10.92 -15.13
C PRO A 147 22.15 11.10 -16.21
N ASN A 148 23.36 10.57 -15.97
CA ASN A 148 24.45 10.63 -16.96
C ASN A 148 24.16 9.82 -18.24
N SER A 149 23.29 8.82 -18.13
CA SER A 149 22.77 8.07 -19.27
C SER A 149 21.40 8.62 -19.67
N PRO A 150 21.10 8.78 -20.97
CA PRO A 150 19.81 9.28 -21.41
C PRO A 150 18.65 8.46 -20.83
N ALA A 151 17.79 9.10 -20.06
CA ALA A 151 16.53 8.56 -19.58
C ALA A 151 15.39 9.06 -20.47
N ALA A 152 14.53 8.15 -20.94
CA ALA A 152 13.30 8.50 -21.64
C ALA A 152 12.09 8.63 -20.68
N CYS A 153 12.24 8.11 -19.45
CA CYS A 153 11.34 8.32 -18.35
C CYS A 153 12.12 8.42 -17.04
N ILE A 154 11.77 9.38 -16.19
CA ILE A 154 12.11 9.38 -14.77
C ILE A 154 10.80 9.32 -14.00
N THR A 155 10.62 8.27 -13.21
CA THR A 155 9.48 8.12 -12.30
C THR A 155 9.93 8.51 -10.90
N PHE A 156 9.19 9.39 -10.25
CA PHE A 156 9.41 9.73 -8.84
C PHE A 156 8.16 9.37 -8.06
N THR A 157 8.34 8.52 -7.05
CA THR A 157 7.26 8.05 -6.17
C THR A 157 7.53 8.56 -4.77
N LEU A 158 6.59 9.31 -4.20
CA LEU A 158 6.56 9.61 -2.78
C LEU A 158 6.01 8.38 -2.04
N GLU A 159 6.79 7.88 -1.10
CA GLU A 159 6.35 6.89 -0.13
C GLU A 159 5.36 7.54 0.85
N TYR A 160 5.71 8.74 1.32
CA TYR A 160 4.84 9.61 2.08
C TYR A 160 5.26 11.07 1.95
N TYR A 161 4.34 11.96 2.29
CA TYR A 161 4.60 13.35 2.63
C TYR A 161 3.71 13.75 3.81
N HIS A 162 4.19 14.67 4.64
CA HIS A 162 3.44 15.39 5.66
C HIS A 162 4.12 16.76 5.81
N ILE A 163 3.52 17.75 5.15
CA ILE A 163 4.00 19.13 5.10
C ILE A 163 2.88 20.04 5.58
N GLU A 164 3.21 21.26 6.02
CA GLU A 164 2.22 22.18 6.57
C GLU A 164 1.04 22.38 5.61
N ASN A 165 -0.19 22.36 6.14
CA ASN A 165 -1.40 22.70 5.39
C ASN A 165 -1.74 24.20 5.55
N GLY A 166 -1.89 24.93 4.44
CA GLY A 166 -2.57 26.23 4.43
C GLY A 166 -2.10 27.18 3.33
N GLY A 167 -2.88 28.23 3.06
CA GLY A 167 -2.65 29.18 1.95
C GLY A 167 -1.39 30.06 2.01
N PHE A 168 -0.56 29.89 3.04
CA PHE A 168 0.81 30.42 3.13
C PHE A 168 1.80 29.32 3.59
N GLY A 169 1.51 28.05 3.32
CA GLY A 169 2.29 26.92 3.83
C GLY A 169 3.30 26.36 2.83
N ASP A 170 3.97 25.31 3.27
CA ASP A 170 5.07 24.65 2.56
C ASP A 170 4.65 24.04 1.23
N ALA A 171 5.56 23.99 0.26
CA ALA A 171 5.27 23.51 -1.09
C ALA A 171 6.31 22.51 -1.59
N LEU A 172 5.86 21.39 -2.15
CA LEU A 172 6.69 20.41 -2.86
C LEU A 172 6.34 20.39 -4.35
N SER A 173 7.19 20.97 -5.19
CA SER A 173 6.96 21.18 -6.63
C SER A 173 7.84 20.29 -7.50
N PHE A 174 7.26 19.77 -8.58
CA PHE A 174 7.92 18.90 -9.56
C PHE A 174 7.89 19.53 -10.95
N TYR A 175 9.03 19.52 -11.65
CA TYR A 175 9.18 20.08 -13.00
C TYR A 175 9.85 19.09 -13.94
N ASP A 176 9.30 18.94 -15.14
CA ASP A 176 9.94 18.22 -16.24
C ASP A 176 11.02 19.13 -16.85
N GLY A 177 12.27 18.88 -16.45
CA GLY A 177 13.42 19.69 -16.82
C GLY A 177 14.53 19.66 -15.78
N ASN A 178 15.62 20.37 -16.08
CA ASN A 178 16.83 20.43 -15.26
C ASN A 178 16.92 21.65 -14.34
N ASN A 179 15.81 22.38 -14.16
CA ASN A 179 15.69 23.51 -13.26
C ASN A 179 14.22 23.83 -12.98
N ALA A 180 13.96 24.68 -11.98
CA ALA A 180 12.61 25.09 -11.57
C ALA A 180 11.85 26.00 -12.57
N ASN A 181 12.44 26.36 -13.72
CA ASN A 181 11.73 26.97 -14.85
C ASN A 181 11.38 25.95 -15.95
N GLY A 182 11.57 24.65 -15.69
CA GLY A 182 11.08 23.58 -16.54
C GLY A 182 9.55 23.58 -16.65
N THR A 183 9.00 22.67 -17.45
CA THR A 183 7.55 22.51 -17.52
C THR A 183 7.04 22.04 -16.16
N PRO A 184 6.15 22.78 -15.46
CA PRO A 184 5.58 22.29 -14.20
C PRO A 184 4.82 21.00 -14.46
N ILE A 185 5.06 19.99 -13.63
CA ILE A 185 4.27 18.75 -13.61
C ILE A 185 3.12 18.96 -12.63
N THR A 186 3.45 19.18 -11.36
CA THR A 186 2.48 19.39 -10.28
C THR A 186 3.19 19.94 -9.04
N THR A 187 2.39 20.39 -8.08
CA THR A 187 2.85 20.89 -6.78
C THR A 187 1.91 20.36 -5.70
N ILE A 188 2.47 19.86 -4.60
CA ILE A 188 1.74 19.56 -3.37
C ILE A 188 1.81 20.82 -2.49
N ASN A 189 0.66 21.45 -2.26
CA ASN A 189 0.45 22.69 -1.48
C ASN A 189 1.20 23.95 -1.99
N GLY A 190 0.79 25.18 -1.61
CA GLY A 190 1.62 26.37 -1.78
C GLY A 190 0.93 27.73 -1.98
N PHE A 191 1.77 28.77 -2.11
CA PHE A 191 1.39 30.18 -2.00
C PHE A 191 0.69 30.84 -3.22
N ASN A 192 0.66 30.20 -4.39
CA ASN A 192 0.32 30.89 -5.65
C ASN A 192 -0.37 30.05 -6.73
N PHE A 193 -0.72 28.80 -6.43
CA PHE A 193 -1.57 27.97 -7.29
C PHE A 193 -2.90 27.80 -6.56
N ASN A 194 -4.02 27.71 -7.28
CA ASN A 194 -5.38 27.77 -6.71
C ASN A 194 -5.76 26.52 -5.86
N ASP A 195 -4.80 25.93 -5.17
CA ASP A 195 -4.92 24.66 -4.45
C ASP A 195 -4.78 24.95 -2.94
N PRO A 196 -5.89 24.90 -2.18
CA PRO A 196 -5.91 25.37 -0.80
C PRO A 196 -5.42 24.36 0.25
N ASP A 197 -5.16 23.09 -0.10
CA ASP A 197 -5.13 22.02 0.91
C ASP A 197 -3.84 21.17 0.89
N GLY A 198 -2.91 21.53 1.78
CA GLY A 198 -1.76 20.71 2.15
C GLY A 198 -2.07 19.72 3.29
N GLY A 199 -1.08 18.95 3.74
CA GLY A 199 -1.24 17.90 4.75
C GLY A 199 -0.54 16.62 4.34
N GLY A 200 -0.74 15.53 5.08
CA GLY A 200 -0.07 14.27 4.81
C GLY A 200 -0.77 13.39 3.76
N GLY A 201 -0.03 12.47 3.15
CA GLY A 201 -0.59 11.47 2.24
C GLY A 201 0.44 10.48 1.69
N VAL A 202 -0.06 9.50 0.94
CA VAL A 202 0.71 8.43 0.30
C VAL A 202 0.31 8.24 -1.18
N CYS A 203 0.98 7.33 -1.89
CA CYS A 203 0.71 6.97 -3.30
C CYS A 203 0.85 8.11 -4.32
N PHE A 204 1.65 9.13 -4.05
CA PHE A 204 1.85 10.23 -4.99
C PHE A 204 2.99 9.91 -5.95
N GLN A 205 2.72 9.97 -7.26
CA GLN A 205 3.70 9.64 -8.29
C GLN A 205 3.63 10.62 -9.46
N VAL A 206 4.81 11.05 -9.91
CA VAL A 206 5.01 11.90 -11.08
C VAL A 206 6.00 11.26 -12.06
N GLN A 207 5.90 11.66 -13.32
CA GLN A 207 6.76 11.20 -14.41
C GLN A 207 7.32 12.38 -15.19
N ALA A 208 8.62 12.35 -15.50
CA ALA A 208 9.29 13.34 -16.34
C ALA A 208 9.82 12.68 -17.62
N THR A 209 9.72 13.39 -18.74
CA THR A 209 10.02 12.87 -20.09
C THR A 209 11.15 13.62 -20.80
N SER A 210 11.61 14.76 -20.26
CA SER A 210 12.69 15.56 -20.84
C SER A 210 14.10 14.98 -20.63
N GLY A 211 14.20 13.91 -19.82
CA GLY A 211 15.46 13.31 -19.39
C GLY A 211 16.05 13.91 -18.11
N CYS A 212 15.39 14.90 -17.52
CA CYS A 212 15.67 15.39 -16.17
C CYS A 212 14.36 15.64 -15.41
N LEU A 213 14.40 15.47 -14.10
CA LEU A 213 13.33 15.84 -13.17
C LEU A 213 13.90 16.84 -12.15
N THR A 214 13.19 17.93 -11.90
CA THR A 214 13.53 18.87 -10.82
C THR A 214 12.49 18.80 -9.72
N VAL A 215 12.96 18.63 -8.49
CA VAL A 215 12.17 18.67 -7.26
C VAL A 215 12.53 19.95 -6.51
N ASN A 216 11.55 20.77 -6.13
CA ASN A 216 11.76 21.97 -5.33
C ASN A 216 10.90 21.90 -4.08
N PHE A 217 11.52 22.09 -2.92
CA PHE A 217 10.83 22.16 -1.64
C PHE A 217 11.02 23.56 -1.06
N GLN A 218 9.91 24.19 -0.69
CA GLN A 218 9.86 25.50 -0.07
C GLN A 218 9.13 25.40 1.25
N SER A 219 9.73 25.93 2.32
CA SER A 219 9.06 26.01 3.62
C SER A 219 8.91 27.45 4.11
N ASP A 220 7.86 27.68 4.88
CA ASP A 220 7.59 28.93 5.56
C ASP A 220 8.34 29.00 6.92
N GLY A 221 8.13 30.07 7.69
CA GLY A 221 8.85 30.29 8.95
C GLY A 221 8.26 29.58 10.18
N THR A 222 7.24 28.72 10.01
CA THR A 222 6.48 28.08 11.08
C THR A 222 6.00 26.67 10.72
N ASN A 223 5.71 25.85 11.74
CA ASN A 223 5.04 24.55 11.62
C ASN A 223 5.77 23.54 10.73
N GLU A 224 6.98 23.16 11.14
CA GLU A 224 7.72 22.09 10.50
C GLU A 224 7.20 20.70 10.93
N PHE A 225 7.21 19.74 10.00
CA PHE A 225 6.75 18.36 10.19
C PHE A 225 7.82 17.37 9.75
N GLU A 226 7.54 16.06 9.87
CA GLU A 226 8.46 14.97 9.47
C GLU A 226 8.76 14.91 7.96
N GLY A 227 8.17 15.82 7.18
CA GLY A 227 8.54 16.07 5.81
C GLY A 227 8.09 14.97 4.86
N TRP A 228 8.98 14.53 4.01
CA TRP A 228 8.63 13.63 2.92
C TRP A 228 9.79 12.75 2.52
N LYS A 229 9.43 11.56 2.04
CA LYS A 229 10.37 10.58 1.52
C LYS A 229 9.88 10.13 0.16
N GLY A 230 10.74 10.29 -0.85
CA GLY A 230 10.51 9.77 -2.18
C GLY A 230 11.70 8.99 -2.70
N TYR A 231 11.46 8.27 -3.78
CA TYR A 231 12.50 7.60 -4.53
C TYR A 231 12.28 7.81 -6.01
N TRP A 232 13.37 7.82 -6.77
CA TRP A 232 13.31 7.88 -8.22
C TRP A 232 13.93 6.66 -8.85
N GLU A 233 13.46 6.38 -10.05
CA GLU A 233 14.03 5.41 -10.97
C GLU A 233 13.91 5.97 -12.38
N CYS A 234 14.87 5.66 -13.25
CA CYS A 234 14.72 5.95 -14.67
C CYS A 234 14.79 4.75 -15.57
N SER A 235 14.13 4.92 -16.72
CA SER A 235 14.07 3.96 -17.78
C SER A 235 14.58 4.56 -19.08
N SER A 236 15.19 3.71 -19.90
CA SER A 236 15.49 4.02 -21.30
C SER A 236 14.27 3.96 -22.21
N THR A 237 13.14 3.44 -21.71
CA THR A 237 11.85 3.44 -22.43
C THR A 237 11.03 4.68 -22.07
N PRO A 238 10.16 5.17 -22.98
CA PRO A 238 9.20 6.21 -22.64
C PRO A 238 8.35 5.81 -21.43
N CYS A 239 7.83 6.80 -20.71
CA CYS A 239 6.98 6.54 -19.56
C CYS A 239 5.76 5.70 -19.97
N PRO A 240 5.40 4.68 -19.17
CA PRO A 240 4.22 3.89 -19.46
C PRO A 240 2.98 4.79 -19.40
N PRO A 241 2.05 4.69 -20.37
CA PRO A 241 0.78 5.39 -20.27
C PRO A 241 -0.01 4.84 -19.07
N GLN A 242 -0.83 5.70 -18.46
CA GLN A 242 -1.71 5.29 -17.37
C GLN A 242 -2.78 4.32 -17.88
N GLU A 243 -2.99 3.22 -17.15
CA GLU A 243 -4.11 2.32 -17.40
C GLU A 243 -5.42 3.05 -17.10
N GLN A 244 -6.38 2.98 -18.02
CA GLN A 244 -7.65 3.70 -17.91
C GLN A 244 -8.71 2.82 -17.29
N MET A 245 -9.51 3.41 -16.41
CA MET A 245 -10.66 2.76 -15.79
C MET A 245 -11.82 2.69 -16.79
N THR A 246 -12.55 1.57 -16.80
CA THR A 246 -13.85 1.49 -17.47
C THR A 246 -14.94 1.23 -16.45
N VAL A 247 -16.03 1.98 -16.49
CA VAL A 247 -17.23 1.76 -15.67
C VAL A 247 -18.41 1.36 -16.56
N ASN A 248 -19.16 0.35 -16.16
CA ASN A 248 -20.39 -0.08 -16.81
C ASN A 248 -21.57 -0.05 -15.83
N THR A 249 -22.54 0.84 -16.08
CA THR A 249 -23.79 0.97 -15.30
C THR A 249 -24.97 0.23 -15.94
N GLY A 250 -24.84 -0.21 -17.20
CA GLY A 250 -25.86 -0.98 -17.93
C GLY A 250 -25.85 -2.47 -17.59
N ILE A 251 -25.75 -2.80 -16.30
CA ILE A 251 -25.49 -4.15 -15.81
C ILE A 251 -26.73 -4.84 -15.27
N GLN A 252 -26.63 -6.16 -15.09
CA GLN A 252 -27.61 -6.99 -14.39
C GLN A 252 -26.98 -7.54 -13.10
N PRO A 253 -27.78 -8.07 -12.14
CA PRO A 253 -27.24 -8.63 -10.90
C PRO A 253 -26.16 -9.71 -11.12
N VAL A 254 -26.24 -10.48 -12.20
CA VAL A 254 -25.22 -11.48 -12.57
C VAL A 254 -23.87 -10.85 -12.91
N ASP A 255 -23.84 -9.64 -13.44
CA ASP A 255 -22.59 -8.94 -13.76
C ASP A 255 -21.89 -8.48 -12.48
N ILE A 256 -22.65 -8.06 -11.46
CA ILE A 256 -22.11 -7.79 -10.11
C ILE A 256 -21.47 -9.07 -9.57
N VAL A 257 -22.20 -10.20 -9.61
CA VAL A 257 -21.66 -11.50 -9.18
C VAL A 257 -20.37 -11.83 -9.93
N ASN A 258 -20.30 -11.63 -11.25
CA ASN A 258 -19.08 -11.90 -12.03
C ASN A 258 -17.91 -10.94 -11.73
N ALA A 259 -18.21 -9.74 -11.25
CA ALA A 259 -17.21 -8.75 -10.86
C ALA A 259 -16.63 -9.06 -9.48
N VAL A 260 -17.48 -9.40 -8.50
CA VAL A 260 -17.08 -9.57 -7.10
C VAL A 260 -16.87 -11.02 -6.66
N ALA A 261 -17.43 -12.01 -7.35
CA ALA A 261 -17.21 -13.39 -6.96
C ALA A 261 -15.82 -13.89 -7.43
N THR A 262 -15.23 -14.74 -6.61
CA THR A 262 -14.15 -15.65 -7.03
C THR A 262 -14.76 -17.01 -7.41
N PRO A 263 -14.03 -17.89 -8.11
CA PRO A 263 -14.48 -19.28 -8.35
C PRO A 263 -14.78 -20.07 -7.08
N ALA A 264 -14.37 -19.53 -5.93
CA ALA A 264 -14.37 -20.16 -4.64
C ALA A 264 -15.47 -19.60 -3.71
N THR A 265 -16.12 -18.50 -4.10
CA THR A 265 -17.23 -17.89 -3.36
C THR A 265 -18.51 -17.99 -4.16
N VAL A 266 -19.60 -18.40 -3.52
CA VAL A 266 -20.93 -18.29 -4.13
C VAL A 266 -21.55 -17.00 -3.61
N VAL A 267 -21.73 -16.04 -4.50
CA VAL A 267 -22.35 -14.75 -4.21
C VAL A 267 -23.73 -14.71 -4.87
N THR A 268 -24.74 -14.32 -4.11
CA THR A 268 -26.10 -14.12 -4.60
C THR A 268 -26.55 -12.71 -4.23
N ILE A 269 -26.90 -11.89 -5.22
CA ILE A 269 -27.50 -10.58 -4.94
C ILE A 269 -28.91 -10.82 -4.39
N THR A 270 -29.19 -10.27 -3.20
CA THR A 270 -30.49 -10.39 -2.54
C THR A 270 -31.36 -9.16 -2.75
N ASP A 271 -30.74 -7.98 -2.78
CA ASP A 271 -31.44 -6.73 -3.05
C ASP A 271 -30.50 -5.67 -3.65
N ILE A 272 -31.07 -4.76 -4.42
CA ILE A 272 -30.39 -3.55 -4.90
C ILE A 272 -31.37 -2.39 -4.73
N ASN A 273 -31.02 -1.45 -3.86
CA ASN A 273 -31.73 -0.21 -3.66
C ASN A 273 -30.79 0.97 -3.93
N CYS A 274 -30.72 1.39 -5.20
CA CYS A 274 -29.89 2.49 -5.65
C CYS A 274 -30.65 3.30 -6.71
N ALA A 275 -30.30 4.57 -6.85
CA ALA A 275 -30.72 5.36 -8.00
C ALA A 275 -30.19 4.77 -9.33
N ASP A 276 -30.88 5.08 -10.43
CA ASP A 276 -30.43 4.70 -11.77
C ASP A 276 -29.05 5.33 -12.04
N GLY A 277 -28.03 4.49 -12.28
CA GLY A 277 -26.66 4.93 -12.55
C GLY A 277 -25.71 4.96 -11.34
N ALA A 278 -26.24 4.87 -10.11
CA ALA A 278 -25.45 4.95 -8.87
C ALA A 278 -24.62 3.69 -8.54
N TYR A 279 -24.72 2.65 -9.36
CA TYR A 279 -23.88 1.47 -9.22
C TYR A 279 -23.50 0.90 -10.58
N GLY A 280 -22.41 0.16 -10.60
CA GLY A 280 -21.89 -0.45 -11.81
C GLY A 280 -20.78 -1.45 -11.52
N THR A 281 -20.13 -1.93 -12.57
CA THR A 281 -18.84 -2.64 -12.44
C THR A 281 -17.72 -1.77 -12.98
N PHE A 282 -16.57 -1.77 -12.31
CA PHE A 282 -15.35 -1.16 -12.82
C PHE A 282 -14.34 -2.23 -13.25
N SER A 283 -13.44 -1.89 -14.17
CA SER A 283 -12.29 -2.74 -14.51
C SER A 283 -11.11 -1.96 -15.09
N PHE A 284 -9.94 -2.54 -14.90
CA PHE A 284 -8.63 -2.19 -15.46
C PHE A 284 -8.03 -3.41 -16.18
N PRO A 285 -7.03 -3.19 -17.07
CA PRO A 285 -6.24 -4.27 -17.64
C PRO A 285 -5.50 -5.14 -16.61
N THR A 286 -4.91 -4.53 -15.58
CA THR A 286 -4.21 -5.20 -14.46
C THR A 286 -4.53 -4.55 -13.12
N ASP A 287 -4.11 -5.14 -12.00
CA ASP A 287 -4.17 -4.53 -10.65
C ASP A 287 -3.01 -3.54 -10.40
N ASN A 288 -1.96 -3.58 -11.21
CA ASN A 288 -0.85 -2.62 -11.18
C ASN A 288 -1.23 -1.31 -11.87
N ASN A 289 -2.32 -0.70 -11.44
CA ASN A 289 -2.86 0.54 -11.96
C ASN A 289 -2.88 1.64 -10.89
N ALA A 290 -3.42 2.81 -11.25
CA ALA A 290 -3.49 3.95 -10.35
C ALA A 290 -4.42 3.68 -9.15
N LEU A 291 -5.58 3.04 -9.32
CA LEU A 291 -6.50 2.68 -8.24
C LEU A 291 -5.91 1.59 -7.32
N GLY A 292 -5.24 0.59 -7.90
CA GLY A 292 -4.70 -0.59 -7.20
C GLY A 292 -5.65 -1.79 -7.16
N LEU A 293 -6.74 -1.77 -7.93
CA LEU A 293 -7.72 -2.86 -8.04
C LEU A 293 -7.98 -3.20 -9.52
N ASP A 294 -8.03 -4.48 -9.88
CA ASP A 294 -8.20 -4.90 -11.29
C ASP A 294 -9.65 -4.81 -11.77
N LYS A 295 -10.62 -5.19 -10.95
CA LYS A 295 -12.06 -5.07 -11.25
C LYS A 295 -12.90 -5.23 -10.00
N GLY A 296 -14.17 -4.81 -10.09
CA GLY A 296 -15.09 -4.97 -8.98
C GLY A 296 -16.42 -4.27 -9.17
N LEU A 297 -17.15 -4.11 -8.07
CA LEU A 297 -18.37 -3.33 -7.95
C LEU A 297 -18.00 -1.88 -7.60
N ILE A 298 -18.66 -0.92 -8.21
CA ILE A 298 -18.65 0.48 -7.75
C ILE A 298 -20.05 0.83 -7.26
N LEU A 299 -20.13 1.46 -6.10
CA LEU A 299 -21.32 2.15 -5.60
C LEU A 299 -20.96 3.61 -5.41
N THR A 300 -21.85 4.51 -5.78
CA THR A 300 -21.70 5.96 -5.61
C THR A 300 -22.97 6.55 -5.02
N SER A 301 -22.87 7.71 -4.42
CA SER A 301 -24.04 8.52 -4.07
C SER A 301 -24.61 9.30 -5.26
N GLY A 302 -23.81 9.61 -6.29
CA GLY A 302 -24.30 10.13 -7.57
C GLY A 302 -24.21 9.15 -8.74
N ASP A 303 -23.61 9.56 -9.87
CA ASP A 303 -23.51 8.72 -11.09
C ASP A 303 -22.13 8.03 -11.18
N ALA A 304 -22.12 6.69 -11.22
CA ALA A 304 -20.89 5.93 -11.29
C ALA A 304 -20.04 6.22 -12.55
N GLN A 305 -20.62 6.73 -13.64
CA GLN A 305 -19.86 7.18 -14.82
C GLN A 305 -18.99 8.41 -14.54
N LEU A 306 -19.34 9.22 -13.54
CA LEU A 306 -18.60 10.42 -13.15
C LEU A 306 -17.38 10.09 -12.27
N SER A 307 -17.20 8.84 -11.87
CA SER A 307 -15.98 8.40 -11.17
C SER A 307 -14.74 8.27 -12.07
N ILE A 308 -14.92 8.29 -13.40
CA ILE A 308 -13.84 8.17 -14.38
C ILE A 308 -13.18 9.54 -14.56
N GLY A 309 -11.86 9.60 -14.37
CA GLY A 309 -11.10 10.83 -14.58
C GLY A 309 -11.09 11.34 -16.04
N PRO A 310 -10.41 12.46 -16.31
CA PRO A 310 -9.41 13.04 -15.43
C PRO A 310 -9.98 14.03 -14.41
N ASN A 311 -9.53 13.97 -13.15
CA ASN A 311 -9.85 14.96 -12.10
C ASN A 311 -9.18 16.31 -12.40
N ILE A 312 -9.84 17.10 -13.24
CA ILE A 312 -9.41 18.45 -13.63
C ILE A 312 -10.52 19.49 -13.47
N ALA A 313 -11.72 19.04 -13.12
CA ALA A 313 -12.83 19.91 -12.73
C ALA A 313 -12.83 20.01 -11.21
N GLY A 314 -13.14 21.18 -10.65
CA GLY A 314 -13.22 21.30 -9.18
C GLY A 314 -14.47 20.68 -8.57
N PHE A 315 -15.18 19.79 -9.29
CA PHE A 315 -16.41 19.09 -8.90
C PHE A 315 -17.13 18.45 -10.13
N THR A 316 -17.62 17.20 -10.01
CA THR A 316 -18.49 16.57 -11.03
C THR A 316 -19.67 15.75 -10.47
N GLY A 317 -20.28 16.18 -9.37
CA GLY A 317 -21.35 15.40 -8.72
C GLY A 317 -22.75 15.47 -9.35
N PHE A 318 -23.60 14.56 -8.91
CA PHE A 318 -24.94 14.31 -9.42
C PHE A 318 -25.93 13.99 -8.31
N ASN A 319 -26.78 14.96 -7.96
CA ASN A 319 -27.89 14.71 -7.05
C ASN A 319 -28.98 13.84 -7.70
N ALA A 320 -29.13 12.60 -7.24
CA ALA A 320 -30.17 11.69 -7.73
C ALA A 320 -31.57 11.99 -7.13
N GLY A 321 -31.63 12.64 -5.97
CA GLY A 321 -32.85 12.87 -5.20
C GLY A 321 -33.42 11.59 -4.60
N PHE A 322 -32.58 10.59 -4.36
CA PHE A 322 -32.92 9.29 -3.79
C PHE A 322 -32.94 9.34 -2.25
N GLU A 323 -33.62 8.38 -1.64
CA GLU A 323 -33.73 8.33 -0.17
C GLU A 323 -32.40 7.94 0.50
N GLY A 324 -32.26 8.28 1.79
CA GLY A 324 -31.16 7.81 2.62
C GLY A 324 -31.34 6.37 3.10
N ASP A 325 -30.48 5.95 4.02
CA ASP A 325 -30.49 4.62 4.64
C ASP A 325 -30.45 4.69 6.18
N ASP A 326 -31.36 3.97 6.84
CA ASP A 326 -31.51 3.99 8.30
C ASP A 326 -30.25 3.47 9.05
N ASP A 327 -29.54 2.49 8.49
CA ASP A 327 -28.32 1.96 9.12
C ASP A 327 -27.16 2.97 9.00
N LEU A 328 -27.04 3.63 7.85
CA LEU A 328 -26.09 4.74 7.65
C LEU A 328 -26.41 5.93 8.58
N ASP A 329 -27.67 6.25 8.80
CA ASP A 329 -28.11 7.27 9.76
C ASP A 329 -27.74 6.90 11.21
N TYR A 330 -27.91 5.62 11.58
CA TYR A 330 -27.49 5.13 12.89
C TYR A 330 -25.97 5.24 13.08
N LEU A 331 -25.17 4.81 12.10
CA LEU A 331 -23.71 4.92 12.15
C LEU A 331 -23.25 6.39 12.23
N SER A 332 -23.99 7.31 11.59
CA SER A 332 -23.80 8.76 11.71
C SER A 332 -23.81 9.22 13.15
N GLN A 333 -24.72 8.67 13.95
CA GLN A 333 -24.86 9.01 15.36
C GLN A 333 -23.75 8.40 16.23
N GLN A 334 -23.15 7.27 15.81
CA GLN A 334 -22.12 6.58 16.59
C GLN A 334 -20.73 7.21 16.43
N GLN A 335 -20.30 7.48 15.19
CA GLN A 335 -18.96 8.00 14.90
C GLN A 335 -18.93 9.11 13.83
N GLY A 336 -20.08 9.59 13.36
CA GLY A 336 -20.20 10.70 12.40
C GLY A 336 -20.62 12.01 13.05
N ASN A 337 -21.37 12.82 12.31
CA ASN A 337 -21.92 14.11 12.75
C ASN A 337 -23.43 14.05 13.06
N GLY A 338 -24.04 12.87 13.02
CA GLY A 338 -25.46 12.63 13.29
C GLY A 338 -26.42 13.22 12.25
N GLN A 339 -25.93 13.68 11.08
CA GLN A 339 -26.79 14.12 9.99
C GLN A 339 -27.41 12.92 9.26
N PRO A 340 -28.63 13.08 8.72
CA PRO A 340 -29.25 12.07 7.87
C PRO A 340 -28.50 11.92 6.55
N SER A 341 -28.61 10.72 5.99
CA SER A 341 -28.11 10.33 4.68
C SER A 341 -29.08 10.74 3.55
N PHE A 342 -28.51 10.99 2.38
CA PHE A 342 -29.22 11.24 1.13
C PHE A 342 -28.61 10.40 0.02
N ASP A 343 -29.38 10.18 -1.04
CA ASP A 343 -28.84 9.57 -2.26
C ASP A 343 -28.16 8.21 -2.00
N ALA A 344 -28.75 7.39 -1.12
CA ALA A 344 -28.13 6.15 -0.71
C ALA A 344 -28.17 5.10 -1.83
N CYS A 345 -27.03 4.45 -2.06
CA CYS A 345 -26.95 3.25 -2.88
C CYS A 345 -26.58 2.06 -2.01
N VAL A 346 -27.50 1.09 -1.96
CA VAL A 346 -27.39 -0.13 -1.17
C VAL A 346 -27.43 -1.36 -2.09
N VAL A 347 -26.41 -2.20 -1.97
CA VAL A 347 -26.37 -3.54 -2.59
C VAL A 347 -26.26 -4.57 -1.48
N GLU A 348 -27.23 -5.47 -1.42
CA GLU A 348 -27.25 -6.58 -0.47
C GLU A 348 -26.97 -7.91 -1.18
N LEU A 349 -26.17 -8.75 -0.54
CA LEU A 349 -25.76 -10.03 -1.08
C LEU A 349 -25.52 -11.08 -0.01
N ASP A 350 -25.81 -12.31 -0.35
CA ASP A 350 -25.48 -13.50 0.43
C ASP A 350 -24.20 -14.12 -0.11
N VAL A 351 -23.23 -14.38 0.77
CA VAL A 351 -21.95 -15.02 0.46
C VAL A 351 -21.86 -16.33 1.20
N PHE A 352 -21.76 -17.44 0.47
CA PHE A 352 -21.33 -18.69 1.05
C PHE A 352 -19.82 -18.66 1.29
N VAL A 353 -19.42 -18.87 2.54
CA VAL A 353 -18.02 -18.86 2.95
C VAL A 353 -17.60 -20.28 3.38
N ALA A 354 -16.64 -20.88 2.68
CA ALA A 354 -16.07 -22.20 2.96
C ALA A 354 -14.90 -22.18 3.95
N THR A 355 -14.33 -21.01 4.24
CA THR A 355 -13.19 -20.81 5.16
C THR A 355 -13.60 -20.07 6.43
N ASN A 356 -12.65 -19.80 7.33
CA ASN A 356 -12.89 -19.11 8.61
C ASN A 356 -12.74 -17.58 8.52
N GLU A 357 -12.57 -17.04 7.32
CA GLU A 357 -12.45 -15.60 7.08
C GLU A 357 -13.27 -15.21 5.86
N LEU A 358 -13.97 -14.08 5.98
CA LEU A 358 -14.57 -13.35 4.88
C LEU A 358 -13.77 -12.05 4.72
N SER A 359 -13.25 -11.78 3.53
CA SER A 359 -12.49 -10.55 3.28
C SER A 359 -12.66 -10.04 1.86
N PHE A 360 -12.46 -8.73 1.68
CA PHE A 360 -12.38 -8.07 0.39
C PHE A 360 -11.63 -6.75 0.51
N GLU A 361 -11.09 -6.31 -0.61
CA GLU A 361 -10.38 -5.04 -0.72
C GLU A 361 -11.31 -3.95 -1.22
N TYR A 362 -11.07 -2.73 -0.78
CA TYR A 362 -11.86 -1.60 -1.22
C TYR A 362 -11.09 -0.28 -1.18
N VAL A 363 -11.56 0.67 -1.97
CA VAL A 363 -11.10 2.06 -1.95
C VAL A 363 -12.34 2.95 -1.85
N PHE A 364 -12.37 3.81 -0.84
CA PHE A 364 -13.34 4.90 -0.73
C PHE A 364 -12.71 6.17 -1.30
N GLY A 365 -13.47 6.96 -2.06
CA GLY A 365 -13.06 8.26 -2.58
C GLY A 365 -14.23 9.25 -2.62
N SER A 366 -13.92 10.54 -2.66
CA SER A 366 -14.93 11.61 -2.63
C SER A 366 -14.41 12.90 -3.27
N ASP A 367 -15.33 13.65 -3.88
CA ASP A 367 -15.16 15.06 -4.31
C ASP A 367 -15.22 16.05 -3.12
N GLU A 368 -15.47 15.56 -1.89
CA GLU A 368 -15.46 16.38 -0.68
C GLU A 368 -14.06 16.53 -0.07
N TYR A 369 -13.13 15.65 -0.47
CA TYR A 369 -11.74 15.82 -0.09
C TYR A 369 -11.11 16.92 -0.93
N PRO A 370 -10.07 17.57 -0.42
CA PRO A 370 -9.81 17.85 0.99
C PRO A 370 -10.63 19.06 1.52
N GLU A 371 -11.33 19.83 0.68
CA GLU A 371 -11.91 21.14 1.01
C GLU A 371 -12.97 21.07 2.13
N PHE A 372 -13.65 19.93 2.24
CA PHE A 372 -14.74 19.74 3.20
C PHE A 372 -14.35 18.83 4.37
N VAL A 373 -13.06 18.51 4.51
CA VAL A 373 -12.51 17.81 5.67
C VAL A 373 -12.83 18.58 6.97
N ASN A 374 -13.25 17.85 7.99
CA ASN A 374 -13.72 18.37 9.28
C ASN A 374 -14.97 19.28 9.19
N SER A 375 -15.70 19.23 8.08
CA SER A 375 -16.96 19.94 7.91
C SER A 375 -18.17 19.05 8.25
N ASN A 376 -19.38 19.54 7.94
CA ASN A 376 -20.60 18.74 8.07
C ASN A 376 -20.87 17.85 6.83
N PHE A 377 -20.11 18.03 5.77
CA PHE A 377 -20.06 17.13 4.63
C PHE A 377 -19.06 16.03 4.99
N ASN A 378 -19.59 14.82 5.17
CA ASN A 378 -18.86 13.68 5.71
C ASN A 378 -19.62 12.42 5.32
N ASP A 379 -19.66 12.18 4.03
CA ASP A 379 -20.23 11.00 3.43
C ASP A 379 -19.78 9.73 4.14
N ILE A 380 -20.72 8.79 4.19
CA ILE A 380 -20.51 7.52 4.88
C ILE A 380 -20.68 6.39 3.91
N PHE A 381 -19.88 5.36 4.14
CA PHE A 381 -20.17 4.03 3.66
C PHE A 381 -20.10 3.02 4.81
N ALA A 382 -20.75 1.88 4.62
CA ALA A 382 -20.72 0.80 5.56
C ALA A 382 -20.68 -0.54 4.83
N PHE A 383 -19.95 -1.48 5.44
CA PHE A 383 -20.00 -2.88 5.07
C PHE A 383 -20.54 -3.63 6.27
N LEU A 384 -21.83 -3.91 6.25
CA LEU A 384 -22.51 -4.59 7.34
C LEU A 384 -22.54 -6.08 7.04
N VAL A 385 -22.02 -6.88 7.98
CA VAL A 385 -22.01 -8.34 7.87
C VAL A 385 -22.79 -8.96 9.02
N SER A 386 -23.64 -9.92 8.70
CA SER A 386 -24.37 -10.73 9.67
C SER A 386 -24.36 -12.21 9.30
N GLY A 387 -24.44 -13.08 10.32
CA GLY A 387 -24.42 -14.52 10.12
C GLY A 387 -23.92 -15.29 11.35
N PRO A 388 -23.79 -16.62 11.24
CA PRO A 388 -23.37 -17.47 12.35
C PRO A 388 -22.04 -17.05 12.96
N GLY A 389 -22.00 -16.88 14.29
CA GLY A 389 -20.79 -16.51 15.01
C GLY A 389 -20.45 -15.00 15.03
N ILE A 390 -21.15 -14.19 14.23
CA ILE A 390 -21.01 -12.73 14.27
C ILE A 390 -21.99 -12.18 15.31
N THR A 391 -21.46 -11.42 16.27
CA THR A 391 -22.26 -10.65 17.24
C THR A 391 -22.06 -9.18 16.93
N GLY A 392 -22.97 -8.60 16.14
CA GLY A 392 -22.92 -7.20 15.73
C GLY A 392 -23.67 -6.26 16.67
N ASP A 393 -23.90 -5.04 16.18
CA ASP A 393 -24.58 -3.98 16.90
C ASP A 393 -26.12 -4.18 16.84
N PRO A 394 -26.84 -4.21 17.98
CA PRO A 394 -28.30 -4.27 18.00
C PRO A 394 -29.00 -3.14 17.22
N GLY A 395 -28.36 -1.97 17.08
CA GLY A 395 -28.87 -0.85 16.27
C GLY A 395 -28.82 -1.10 14.78
N LEU A 396 -28.02 -2.07 14.33
CA LEU A 396 -27.85 -2.51 12.94
C LEU A 396 -28.48 -3.89 12.69
N GLY A 397 -29.53 -4.22 13.46
CA GLY A 397 -30.16 -5.54 13.38
C GLY A 397 -29.25 -6.71 13.79
N GLY A 398 -28.16 -6.45 14.53
CA GLY A 398 -27.16 -7.44 14.90
C GLY A 398 -26.04 -7.63 13.87
N ALA A 399 -25.95 -6.78 12.85
CA ALA A 399 -24.85 -6.75 11.90
C ALA A 399 -23.63 -6.00 12.46
N GLN A 400 -22.44 -6.38 11.98
CA GLN A 400 -21.17 -5.74 12.32
C GLN A 400 -20.71 -4.88 11.15
N ASN A 401 -20.33 -3.62 11.39
CA ASN A 401 -19.61 -2.83 10.39
C ASN A 401 -18.14 -3.26 10.30
N ILE A 402 -17.69 -3.67 9.12
CA ILE A 402 -16.30 -4.10 8.86
C ILE A 402 -15.54 -3.11 7.95
N ALA A 403 -16.15 -1.97 7.61
CA ALA A 403 -15.50 -0.83 6.97
C ALA A 403 -14.75 0.04 8.00
N VAL A 404 -13.66 -0.52 8.56
CA VAL A 404 -12.88 0.12 9.63
C VAL A 404 -11.40 0.18 9.30
N LEU A 405 -10.69 1.17 9.86
CA LEU A 405 -9.24 1.25 9.74
C LEU A 405 -8.55 0.04 10.39
N PRO A 406 -7.42 -0.44 9.83
CA PRO A 406 -6.71 -1.60 10.35
C PRO A 406 -6.42 -1.52 11.85
N ASN A 407 -6.65 -2.62 12.56
CA ASN A 407 -6.42 -2.73 14.02
C ASN A 407 -7.17 -1.70 14.87
N SER A 408 -8.30 -1.16 14.37
CA SER A 408 -9.12 -0.18 15.07
C SER A 408 -10.61 -0.46 14.91
N ASN A 409 -11.44 0.30 15.62
CA ASN A 409 -12.89 0.37 15.42
C ASN A 409 -13.31 1.71 14.77
N THR A 410 -12.36 2.47 14.22
CA THR A 410 -12.61 3.74 13.55
C THR A 410 -13.25 3.44 12.20
N PHE A 411 -14.49 3.88 12.02
CA PHE A 411 -15.17 3.78 10.72
C PHE A 411 -14.42 4.60 9.68
N VAL A 412 -14.37 4.10 8.45
CA VAL A 412 -13.80 4.87 7.34
C VAL A 412 -14.87 5.80 6.79
N GLN A 413 -14.56 7.09 6.81
CA GLN A 413 -15.36 8.23 6.35
C GLN A 413 -14.41 9.44 6.22
N ILE A 414 -14.83 10.52 5.56
CA ILE A 414 -13.99 11.69 5.26
C ILE A 414 -13.29 12.27 6.49
N ASN A 415 -14.04 12.50 7.56
CA ASN A 415 -13.49 13.10 8.78
C ASN A 415 -12.59 12.16 9.58
N SER A 416 -12.54 10.87 9.24
CA SER A 416 -11.70 9.87 9.91
C SER A 416 -10.42 9.54 9.15
N VAL A 417 -10.38 9.77 7.83
CA VAL A 417 -9.22 9.49 6.97
C VAL A 417 -9.10 10.65 5.98
N ASN A 418 -8.14 11.53 6.19
CA ASN A 418 -7.91 12.70 5.35
C ASN A 418 -6.45 13.17 5.46
N ASN A 419 -6.12 14.24 4.76
CA ASN A 419 -4.82 14.90 4.79
C ASN A 419 -4.35 15.36 6.19
N LEU A 420 -5.21 15.45 7.20
CA LEU A 420 -4.84 15.89 8.55
C LEU A 420 -4.94 14.76 9.60
N VAL A 421 -5.90 13.85 9.43
CA VAL A 421 -6.25 12.79 10.39
C VAL A 421 -6.09 11.44 9.72
N ASN A 422 -5.29 10.56 10.31
CA ASN A 422 -4.96 9.26 9.72
C ASN A 422 -4.45 9.38 8.28
N TRP A 423 -3.70 10.46 8.00
CA TRP A 423 -3.13 10.77 6.70
C TRP A 423 -2.32 9.64 6.05
N PRO A 424 -1.68 8.68 6.78
CA PRO A 424 -1.01 7.56 6.13
C PRO A 424 -1.96 6.68 5.32
N TYR A 425 -3.26 6.72 5.61
CA TYR A 425 -4.31 6.02 4.86
C TYR A 425 -4.99 6.89 3.80
N TYR A 426 -4.51 8.11 3.55
CA TYR A 426 -5.08 9.07 2.61
C TYR A 426 -4.19 9.25 1.38
N ARG A 427 -4.82 9.40 0.22
CA ARG A 427 -4.20 9.66 -1.07
C ARG A 427 -4.82 10.92 -1.64
N ASN A 428 -4.02 11.96 -1.80
CA ASN A 428 -4.45 13.12 -2.55
C ASN A 428 -4.59 12.75 -4.03
N ASN A 429 -5.66 13.20 -4.65
CA ASN A 429 -5.90 13.08 -6.08
C ASN A 429 -6.19 14.43 -6.77
N GLN A 430 -5.86 15.53 -6.11
CA GLN A 430 -5.91 16.86 -6.69
C GLN A 430 -4.65 17.17 -7.51
N GLY A 431 -4.81 18.05 -8.50
CA GLY A 431 -3.74 18.45 -9.40
C GLY A 431 -3.42 17.42 -10.49
N VAL A 432 -2.41 17.71 -11.32
CA VAL A 432 -2.05 16.85 -12.46
C VAL A 432 -1.09 15.75 -11.98
N GLN A 433 -1.57 14.53 -11.86
CA GLN A 433 -0.81 13.39 -11.38
C GLN A 433 -1.32 12.09 -12.02
N THR A 434 -0.55 11.01 -11.86
CA THR A 434 -0.88 9.70 -12.45
C THR A 434 -2.26 9.17 -12.05
N LEU A 435 -2.69 9.46 -10.82
CA LEU A 435 -4.00 9.06 -10.30
C LEU A 435 -5.15 9.93 -10.85
N SER A 436 -4.92 11.23 -11.03
CA SER A 436 -5.96 12.16 -11.43
C SER A 436 -6.30 12.00 -12.91
N ASP A 437 -5.39 11.48 -13.73
CA ASP A 437 -5.67 11.09 -15.11
C ASP A 437 -6.65 9.89 -15.25
N VAL A 438 -6.99 9.22 -14.14
CA VAL A 438 -7.72 7.94 -14.14
C VAL A 438 -9.01 8.00 -13.32
N ILE A 439 -9.00 8.74 -12.21
CA ILE A 439 -10.12 8.81 -11.27
C ILE A 439 -10.47 10.27 -11.02
N GLU A 440 -11.77 10.56 -10.93
CA GLU A 440 -12.31 11.91 -10.75
C GLU A 440 -12.30 12.39 -9.30
N TYR A 441 -12.47 11.51 -8.31
CA TYR A 441 -12.52 11.91 -6.89
C TYR A 441 -11.26 12.64 -6.44
N ASP A 442 -11.42 13.73 -5.69
CA ASP A 442 -10.32 14.57 -5.19
C ASP A 442 -9.42 13.89 -4.15
N GLY A 443 -9.93 12.90 -3.43
CA GLY A 443 -9.14 12.11 -2.48
C GLY A 443 -9.62 10.68 -2.35
N LEU A 444 -8.69 9.77 -2.01
CA LEU A 444 -8.97 8.34 -1.87
C LEU A 444 -8.31 7.74 -0.62
N THR A 445 -8.86 6.65 -0.12
CA THR A 445 -8.24 5.85 0.94
C THR A 445 -7.17 4.89 0.42
N SER A 446 -6.26 4.46 1.29
CA SER A 446 -5.17 3.53 0.99
C SER A 446 -4.79 2.68 2.20
N ASP A 447 -3.90 1.69 2.01
CA ASP A 447 -3.06 1.19 3.10
C ASP A 447 -2.04 2.23 3.56
N SER A 448 -1.51 2.06 4.79
CA SER A 448 -0.68 3.06 5.48
C SER A 448 0.64 3.42 4.81
N PHE A 449 1.09 2.62 3.84
CA PHE A 449 2.33 2.84 3.09
C PHE A 449 2.07 3.08 1.60
N GLY A 450 0.80 3.06 1.18
CA GLY A 450 0.44 3.25 -0.21
C GLY A 450 0.91 2.17 -1.18
N ILE A 451 1.34 1.01 -0.69
CA ILE A 451 1.89 -0.07 -1.52
C ILE A 451 0.76 -0.84 -2.18
N LYS A 452 -0.26 -1.18 -1.38
CA LYS A 452 -1.45 -1.91 -1.81
C LYS A 452 -2.48 -0.98 -2.45
N LYS A 453 -2.46 0.30 -2.08
CA LYS A 453 -3.37 1.37 -2.56
C LYS A 453 -4.84 1.16 -2.18
N SER A 454 -5.14 0.16 -1.35
CA SER A 454 -6.49 -0.20 -0.92
C SER A 454 -6.56 -0.64 0.54
N LEU A 455 -7.72 -0.47 1.16
CA LEU A 455 -8.04 -0.98 2.48
C LEU A 455 -8.59 -2.41 2.38
N THR A 456 -8.65 -3.11 3.51
CA THR A 456 -9.16 -4.49 3.58
C THR A 456 -10.21 -4.61 4.66
N ALA A 457 -11.45 -4.86 4.24
CA ALA A 457 -12.53 -5.27 5.12
C ALA A 457 -12.40 -6.78 5.37
N ARG A 458 -12.41 -7.19 6.64
CA ARG A 458 -12.33 -8.61 7.00
C ARG A 458 -13.07 -8.91 8.30
N THR A 459 -13.57 -10.13 8.42
CA THR A 459 -14.09 -10.64 9.68
C THR A 459 -13.90 -12.15 9.79
N SER A 460 -13.73 -12.63 11.03
CA SER A 460 -13.71 -14.06 11.33
C SER A 460 -15.12 -14.62 11.27
N VAL A 461 -15.26 -15.78 10.64
CA VAL A 461 -16.54 -16.44 10.38
C VAL A 461 -16.47 -17.92 10.68
N ILE A 462 -17.63 -18.53 10.95
CA ILE A 462 -17.76 -19.98 11.03
C ILE A 462 -17.77 -20.55 9.58
N PRO A 463 -16.82 -21.42 9.22
CA PRO A 463 -16.75 -22.01 7.88
C PRO A 463 -18.02 -22.75 7.47
N CYS A 464 -18.21 -22.86 6.16
CA CYS A 464 -19.31 -23.55 5.50
C CYS A 464 -20.70 -22.99 5.88
N ASN A 465 -20.79 -21.68 6.03
CA ASN A 465 -22.05 -20.97 6.29
C ASN A 465 -22.23 -19.83 5.29
N THR A 466 -23.48 -19.39 5.15
CA THR A 466 -23.82 -18.19 4.39
C THR A 466 -23.85 -16.98 5.32
N TYR A 467 -23.25 -15.90 4.86
CA TYR A 467 -23.24 -14.60 5.52
C TYR A 467 -23.95 -13.60 4.64
N HIS A 468 -24.71 -12.71 5.28
CA HIS A 468 -25.42 -11.64 4.61
C HIS A 468 -24.58 -10.37 4.72
N LEU A 469 -24.27 -9.76 3.58
CA LEU A 469 -23.55 -8.50 3.47
C LEU A 469 -24.48 -7.42 2.92
N LYS A 470 -24.46 -6.25 3.56
CA LYS A 470 -25.04 -5.01 3.04
C LYS A 470 -23.90 -4.03 2.79
N LEU A 471 -23.73 -3.63 1.54
CA LEU A 471 -22.79 -2.60 1.10
C LEU A 471 -23.59 -1.33 0.83
N ALA A 472 -23.33 -0.27 1.57
CA ALA A 472 -24.11 0.96 1.50
C ALA A 472 -23.19 2.18 1.46
N ILE A 473 -23.51 3.15 0.62
CA ILE A 473 -22.88 4.48 0.54
C ILE A 473 -23.96 5.55 0.37
N SER A 474 -23.74 6.74 0.92
CA SER A 474 -24.70 7.85 0.81
C SER A 474 -24.01 9.19 1.03
N ASP A 475 -24.59 10.23 0.45
CA ASP A 475 -24.21 11.60 0.77
C ASP A 475 -24.62 11.98 2.20
N ARG A 476 -23.92 12.95 2.78
CA ARG A 476 -24.31 13.58 4.05
C ARG A 476 -24.17 15.10 4.02
N GLY A 477 -25.26 15.76 4.43
CA GLY A 477 -25.30 17.21 4.64
C GLY A 477 -25.83 17.97 3.42
N ASP A 478 -25.36 17.62 2.23
CA ASP A 478 -26.07 17.86 0.97
C ASP A 478 -26.04 16.59 0.11
N GLY A 479 -26.52 16.64 -1.12
CA GLY A 479 -26.35 15.54 -2.08
C GLY A 479 -25.77 16.02 -3.40
N ASN A 480 -24.93 17.06 -3.35
CA ASN A 480 -24.31 17.60 -4.54
C ASN A 480 -22.92 17.01 -4.74
N TYR A 481 -22.15 16.82 -3.68
CA TYR A 481 -20.79 16.25 -3.73
C TYR A 481 -20.85 14.73 -3.61
N ASP A 482 -20.40 14.03 -4.64
CA ASP A 482 -20.55 12.58 -4.69
C ASP A 482 -19.34 11.88 -4.07
N SER A 483 -19.62 10.78 -3.38
CA SER A 483 -18.62 9.81 -2.94
C SER A 483 -18.79 8.47 -3.66
N GLY A 484 -17.72 7.70 -3.71
CA GLY A 484 -17.70 6.37 -4.32
C GLY A 484 -16.93 5.36 -3.50
N VAL A 485 -17.35 4.10 -3.60
CA VAL A 485 -16.61 2.96 -3.08
C VAL A 485 -16.40 1.91 -4.16
N PHE A 486 -15.13 1.61 -4.42
CA PHE A 486 -14.68 0.54 -5.31
C PHE A 486 -14.45 -0.70 -4.47
N VAL A 487 -15.22 -1.76 -4.72
CA VAL A 487 -15.17 -3.03 -3.97
C VAL A 487 -14.65 -4.14 -4.87
N SER A 488 -13.51 -4.71 -4.50
CA SER A 488 -12.87 -5.82 -5.21
C SER A 488 -13.57 -7.15 -4.93
N LYS A 489 -12.97 -8.23 -5.44
CA LYS A 489 -13.47 -9.60 -5.29
C LYS A 489 -13.58 -9.99 -3.81
N ILE A 490 -14.70 -10.61 -3.47
CA ILE A 490 -14.99 -11.24 -2.19
C ILE A 490 -14.23 -12.55 -2.11
N GLN A 491 -13.42 -12.67 -1.06
CA GLN A 491 -12.69 -13.87 -0.71
C GLN A 491 -13.42 -14.55 0.45
N GLY A 492 -13.84 -15.80 0.20
CA GLY A 492 -14.61 -16.57 1.17
C GLY A 492 -14.60 -18.08 0.94
N GLY A 493 -13.91 -18.60 -0.05
CA GLY A 493 -13.83 -20.06 -0.20
C GLY A 493 -12.67 -20.55 -1.02
N THR A 494 -11.63 -19.74 -1.13
CA THR A 494 -10.35 -20.20 -1.64
C THR A 494 -9.93 -21.41 -0.79
N PRO A 495 -9.59 -22.57 -1.40
CA PRO A 495 -8.83 -23.56 -0.67
C PRO A 495 -7.64 -22.84 -0.06
N ASP A 496 -7.32 -23.20 1.18
CA ASP A 496 -6.15 -22.66 1.83
C ASP A 496 -4.96 -22.88 0.90
N LEU A 497 -4.41 -21.77 0.44
CA LEU A 497 -3.21 -21.73 -0.37
C LEU A 497 -2.06 -21.55 0.60
N ALA A 498 -1.52 -22.67 1.05
CA ALA A 498 -0.33 -22.67 1.86
C ALA A 498 0.85 -23.01 0.96
N VAL A 499 1.72 -22.06 0.72
CA VAL A 499 3.04 -22.41 0.21
C VAL A 499 3.83 -22.97 1.39
N GLN A 500 4.10 -24.27 1.34
CA GLN A 500 5.07 -24.92 2.20
C GLN A 500 6.43 -24.71 1.57
N PHE A 501 7.04 -23.60 1.96
CA PHE A 501 8.41 -23.31 1.59
C PHE A 501 9.30 -24.35 2.25
N ALA A 502 9.98 -25.16 1.44
CA ALA A 502 10.93 -26.16 1.91
C ALA A 502 12.06 -25.51 2.73
N SER A 503 12.29 -24.21 2.49
CA SER A 503 13.21 -23.34 3.22
C SER A 503 12.64 -22.77 4.53
N GLY A 504 11.33 -22.84 4.77
CA GLY A 504 10.65 -22.21 5.91
C GLY A 504 10.32 -20.72 5.74
N ILE A 505 10.78 -20.10 4.65
CA ILE A 505 10.71 -18.66 4.43
C ILE A 505 9.53 -18.31 3.52
N LYS A 506 8.67 -17.37 3.91
CA LYS A 506 7.34 -17.14 3.29
C LYS A 506 7.31 -16.45 1.89
N TYR A 507 8.38 -16.52 1.12
CA TYR A 507 8.44 -15.97 -0.24
C TYR A 507 9.28 -16.86 -1.17
N PHE A 508 8.97 -16.83 -2.47
CA PHE A 508 9.71 -17.58 -3.47
C PHE A 508 11.09 -16.95 -3.68
N ILE A 509 12.13 -17.77 -3.61
CA ILE A 509 13.51 -17.37 -3.87
C ILE A 509 13.87 -17.93 -5.24
N GLU A 510 14.38 -17.09 -6.14
CA GLU A 510 15.04 -17.57 -7.36
C GLU A 510 16.35 -18.28 -6.97
N ASP A 511 16.25 -19.55 -6.57
CA ASP A 511 17.41 -20.36 -6.21
C ASP A 511 17.35 -21.74 -6.88
N CYS A 512 18.52 -22.21 -7.31
CA CYS A 512 18.74 -23.58 -7.77
C CYS A 512 19.10 -24.51 -6.59
N SER A 513 18.43 -24.38 -5.44
CA SER A 513 18.76 -25.08 -4.18
C SER A 513 18.59 -26.61 -4.23
N GLY A 514 17.89 -27.12 -5.25
CA GLY A 514 17.61 -28.53 -5.46
C GLY A 514 16.47 -29.11 -4.60
N ASN A 515 15.86 -28.30 -3.73
CA ASN A 515 14.67 -28.68 -2.95
C ASN A 515 13.45 -27.91 -3.47
N GLN A 516 12.34 -28.60 -3.69
CA GLN A 516 11.13 -28.02 -4.27
C GLN A 516 10.19 -27.53 -3.17
N ASP A 517 9.83 -26.25 -3.22
CA ASP A 517 8.71 -25.72 -2.44
C ASP A 517 7.41 -26.38 -2.88
N GLN A 518 6.50 -26.58 -1.93
CA GLN A 518 5.20 -27.19 -2.21
C GLN A 518 4.12 -26.13 -2.11
N LEU A 519 3.48 -25.85 -3.24
CA LEU A 519 2.19 -25.19 -3.23
C LEU A 519 1.15 -26.20 -2.74
N VAL A 520 0.73 -26.07 -1.49
CA VAL A 520 -0.31 -26.89 -0.90
C VAL A 520 -1.63 -26.16 -1.04
N ILE A 521 -2.54 -26.79 -1.76
CA ILE A 521 -3.90 -26.33 -1.95
C ILE A 521 -4.77 -27.31 -1.20
N SER A 522 -5.36 -26.87 -0.09
CA SER A 522 -6.15 -27.73 0.77
C SER A 522 -7.56 -27.18 0.98
N LEU A 523 -8.54 -28.08 1.05
CA LEU A 523 -9.85 -27.73 1.57
C LEU A 523 -9.86 -27.91 3.09
N SER A 524 -10.51 -26.99 3.78
CA SER A 524 -10.74 -27.06 5.22
C SER A 524 -11.60 -28.28 5.62
N GLN A 525 -12.39 -28.82 4.66
CA GLN A 525 -13.26 -29.99 4.80
C GLN A 525 -13.21 -30.85 3.51
N PRO A 526 -13.37 -32.19 3.61
CA PRO A 526 -13.52 -33.04 2.44
C PRO A 526 -14.84 -32.76 1.68
N VAL A 527 -14.85 -32.97 0.36
CA VAL A 527 -16.03 -32.78 -0.50
C VAL A 527 -16.80 -34.10 -0.69
N ASP A 528 -18.13 -34.01 -0.78
CA ASP A 528 -19.01 -35.17 -1.02
C ASP A 528 -19.15 -35.49 -2.53
N GLU A 529 -18.86 -34.53 -3.40
CA GLU A 529 -18.83 -34.68 -4.87
C GLU A 529 -17.55 -34.08 -5.46
N ALA A 530 -17.08 -34.67 -6.57
CA ALA A 530 -15.85 -34.24 -7.23
C ALA A 530 -15.98 -32.77 -7.71
N THR A 531 -15.13 -31.91 -7.18
CA THR A 531 -15.14 -30.46 -7.43
C THR A 531 -13.85 -30.04 -8.11
N SER A 532 -13.93 -29.27 -9.20
CA SER A 532 -12.77 -28.87 -10.01
C SER A 532 -12.54 -27.37 -10.01
N PHE A 533 -11.30 -26.95 -9.84
CA PHE A 533 -10.84 -25.55 -9.86
C PHE A 533 -9.92 -25.32 -11.05
N ILE A 534 -10.15 -24.26 -11.81
CA ILE A 534 -9.24 -23.83 -12.88
C ILE A 534 -8.06 -23.10 -12.24
N VAL A 535 -6.84 -23.47 -12.62
CA VAL A 535 -5.62 -22.81 -12.18
C VAL A 535 -5.23 -21.79 -13.26
N SER A 536 -5.13 -20.53 -12.86
CA SER A 536 -4.55 -19.46 -13.66
C SER A 536 -3.32 -18.91 -12.95
N ILE A 537 -2.22 -18.76 -13.67
CA ILE A 537 -0.95 -18.25 -13.14
C ILE A 537 -0.67 -16.90 -13.81
N GLY A 538 -0.40 -15.86 -13.02
CA GLY A 538 -0.09 -14.51 -13.50
C GLY A 538 1.20 -13.97 -12.86
N GLY A 539 1.49 -12.69 -13.14
CA GLY A 539 2.66 -11.98 -12.62
C GLY A 539 3.76 -11.75 -13.67
N THR A 540 4.84 -11.09 -13.25
CA THR A 540 5.99 -10.75 -14.10
C THR A 540 7.05 -11.85 -14.15
N ALA A 541 6.97 -12.84 -13.24
CA ALA A 541 7.87 -13.99 -13.20
C ALA A 541 7.59 -14.96 -14.37
N THR A 542 8.64 -15.44 -15.01
CA THR A 542 8.62 -16.26 -16.23
C THR A 542 8.73 -17.75 -15.91
N LEU A 543 7.69 -18.54 -16.22
CA LEU A 543 7.69 -20.00 -16.05
C LEU A 543 8.83 -20.65 -16.85
N GLY A 544 9.68 -21.41 -16.14
CA GLY A 544 10.86 -22.08 -16.68
C GLY A 544 12.16 -21.27 -16.59
N THR A 545 12.08 -19.99 -16.24
CA THR A 545 13.24 -19.14 -15.94
C THR A 545 13.30 -18.83 -14.44
N ASP A 546 12.23 -18.24 -13.92
CA ASP A 546 12.17 -17.68 -12.56
C ASP A 546 11.57 -18.70 -11.57
N TYR A 547 10.73 -19.61 -12.08
CA TYR A 547 10.17 -20.73 -11.32
C TYR A 547 9.82 -21.91 -12.23
N THR A 548 9.82 -23.13 -11.69
CA THR A 548 9.27 -24.32 -12.36
C THR A 548 8.04 -24.81 -11.61
N LEU A 549 6.88 -24.83 -12.26
CA LEU A 549 5.62 -25.27 -11.66
C LEU A 549 5.01 -26.39 -12.51
N SER A 550 4.61 -27.48 -11.86
CA SER A 550 4.00 -28.67 -12.50
C SER A 550 2.56 -28.89 -12.03
N ILE A 551 1.85 -27.80 -11.75
CA ILE A 551 0.44 -27.80 -11.40
C ILE A 551 -0.40 -27.94 -12.68
N PRO A 552 -1.46 -28.77 -12.70
CA PRO A 552 -2.36 -28.85 -13.85
C PRO A 552 -3.23 -27.60 -13.95
N ASP A 553 -3.66 -27.25 -15.17
CA ASP A 553 -4.60 -26.15 -15.44
C ASP A 553 -5.96 -26.34 -14.75
N VAL A 554 -6.25 -27.56 -14.27
CA VAL A 554 -7.43 -27.89 -13.47
C VAL A 554 -7.03 -28.80 -12.31
N ILE A 555 -7.35 -28.42 -11.07
CA ILE A 555 -7.23 -29.26 -9.88
C ILE A 555 -8.61 -29.78 -9.49
N THR A 556 -8.77 -31.10 -9.39
CA THR A 556 -10.01 -31.74 -8.94
C THR A 556 -9.82 -32.35 -7.55
N PHE A 557 -10.61 -31.88 -6.58
CA PHE A 557 -10.77 -32.52 -5.27
C PHE A 557 -11.89 -33.56 -5.37
N GLN A 558 -11.66 -34.77 -4.84
CA GLN A 558 -12.60 -35.90 -4.86
C GLN A 558 -12.80 -36.49 -3.48
#